data_AF-A0A0S8J9U5-F1
#
_entry.id   AF-A0A0S8J9U5-F1
#
_cell.length_a   1.000
_cell.length_b   1.000
_cell.length_c   1.000
_cell.angle_alpha   90.00
_cell.angle_beta   90.00
_cell.angle_gamma   90.00
#
_symmetry.space_group_name_H-M   'P 1'
#
loop_
_entity.id
_entity.type
_entity.pdbx_description
1 polymer ?
#
loop_
_entity_poly.entity_id
_entity_poly.type
_entity_poly.pdbx_seq_one_letter_code
_entity_poly.pdbx_strand_id
1 'polypeptide(L)'
;MDKKTYVIGHVNPDTDSIASAIGYAWLLRERDSIDAVPARAGALNLQTMWVLERLELDSPLLLSDASPRFEIVTRRMDTANPESPLRDAWTIANRTGGVAPIVR
;
A
#
# COMPACT_ATOMS: atom_id res chain seq x y z
N MET A 1 -1.79 0.34 18.00
CA MET A 1 -2.59 -0.14 16.86
C MET A 1 -1.75 -1.22 16.23
N ASP A 2 -2.14 -2.49 16.39
CA ASP A 2 -1.33 -3.61 15.91
C ASP A 2 -1.14 -3.51 14.40
N LYS A 3 0.12 -3.63 13.96
CA LYS A 3 0.51 -3.41 12.58
C LYS A 3 0.25 -4.69 11.77
N LYS A 4 -0.93 -4.78 11.18
CA LYS A 4 -1.30 -5.86 10.25
C LYS A 4 -0.50 -5.78 8.96
N THR A 5 0.01 -6.91 8.52
CA THR A 5 0.70 -7.08 7.24
C THR A 5 -0.20 -7.87 6.30
N TYR A 6 -0.60 -7.28 5.19
CA TYR A 6 -1.39 -7.98 4.17
C TYR A 6 -0.45 -8.62 3.15
N VAL A 7 -0.65 -9.91 2.90
CA VAL A 7 0.06 -10.63 1.84
C VAL A 7 -0.88 -10.78 0.66
N ILE A 8 -0.50 -10.26 -0.50
CA ILE A 8 -1.37 -10.15 -1.66
C ILE A 8 -0.61 -10.48 -2.95
N GLY A 9 -1.29 -11.16 -3.87
CA GLY A 9 -0.81 -11.39 -5.24
C GLY A 9 -1.19 -10.28 -6.21
N HIS A 10 -1.23 -10.60 -7.50
CA HIS A 10 -1.56 -9.63 -8.55
C HIS A 10 -3.07 -9.34 -8.68
N VAL A 11 -3.42 -8.25 -9.38
CA VAL A 11 -4.78 -7.68 -9.50
C VAL A 11 -5.81 -8.65 -10.09
N ASN A 12 -5.41 -9.49 -11.04
CA ASN A 12 -6.28 -10.51 -11.63
C ASN A 12 -5.89 -11.89 -11.12
N PRO A 13 -6.15 -12.24 -9.84
CA PRO A 13 -5.50 -13.34 -9.14
C PRO A 13 -5.76 -14.68 -9.82
N ASP A 14 -4.69 -15.42 -10.03
CA ASP A 14 -4.72 -16.82 -10.44
C ASP A 14 -4.57 -17.73 -9.21
N THR A 15 -4.66 -19.05 -9.43
CA THR A 15 -4.59 -20.02 -8.33
C THR A 15 -3.26 -19.95 -7.60
N ASP A 16 -2.15 -19.70 -8.31
CA ASP A 16 -0.83 -19.54 -7.69
C ASP A 16 -0.77 -18.30 -6.80
N SER A 17 -1.21 -17.14 -7.30
CA SER A 17 -1.26 -15.91 -6.49
C SER A 17 -2.02 -16.07 -5.18
N ILE A 18 -3.14 -16.80 -5.21
CA ILE A 18 -3.97 -17.05 -4.02
C ILE A 18 -3.31 -18.06 -3.09
N ALA A 19 -2.83 -19.19 -3.61
CA ALA A 19 -2.15 -20.21 -2.82
C ALA A 19 -0.88 -19.67 -2.17
N SER A 20 -0.08 -18.92 -2.93
CA SER A 20 1.13 -18.24 -2.47
C SER A 20 0.82 -17.21 -1.39
N ALA A 21 -0.24 -16.42 -1.53
CA ALA A 21 -0.64 -15.46 -0.50
C ALA A 21 -1.05 -16.15 0.82
N ILE A 22 -1.83 -17.23 0.74
CA ILE A 22 -2.25 -18.04 1.90
C ILE A 22 -1.03 -18.67 2.57
N GLY A 23 -0.19 -19.38 1.81
CA GLY A 23 0.96 -20.09 2.32
C GLY A 23 2.00 -19.15 2.92
N TYR A 24 2.25 -18.01 2.30
CA TYR A 24 3.22 -17.05 2.81
C TYR A 24 2.71 -16.30 4.05
N ALA A 25 1.43 -15.92 4.11
CA ALA A 25 0.85 -15.36 5.34
C ALA A 25 0.86 -16.35 6.50
N TRP A 26 0.65 -17.65 6.24
CA TRP A 26 0.84 -18.70 7.24
C TRP A 26 2.31 -18.78 7.68
N LEU A 27 3.27 -18.82 6.75
CA LEU A 27 4.69 -18.89 7.07
C LEU A 27 5.15 -17.70 7.93
N LEU A 28 4.73 -16.47 7.62
CA LEU A 28 5.10 -15.28 8.39
C LEU A 28 4.53 -15.31 9.81
N ARG A 29 3.33 -15.86 10.00
CA ARG A 29 2.74 -16.06 11.32
C ARG A 29 3.54 -17.07 12.14
N GLU A 30 3.83 -18.24 11.55
CA GLU A 30 4.52 -19.33 12.25
C GLU A 30 6.00 -19.03 12.50
N ARG A 31 6.71 -18.45 11.53
CA ARG A 31 8.16 -18.21 11.62
C ARG A 31 8.50 -16.95 12.39
N ASP A 32 7.78 -15.86 12.13
CA ASP A 32 8.19 -14.51 12.54
C ASP A 32 7.23 -13.87 13.55
N SER A 33 6.13 -14.55 13.93
CA SER A 33 5.07 -14.00 14.79
C SER A 33 4.51 -12.67 14.26
N ILE A 34 4.51 -12.48 12.94
CA ILE A 34 3.94 -11.30 12.29
C ILE A 34 2.43 -11.51 12.15
N ASP A 35 1.62 -10.50 12.50
CA ASP A 35 0.17 -10.49 12.22
C ASP A 35 -0.07 -10.34 10.70
N ALA A 36 0.13 -11.45 9.98
CA ALA A 36 0.02 -11.54 8.54
C ALA A 36 -1.35 -12.09 8.11
N VAL A 37 -2.02 -11.38 7.20
CA VAL A 37 -3.35 -11.73 6.70
C VAL A 37 -3.28 -11.96 5.19
N PRO A 38 -3.69 -13.13 4.68
CA PRO A 38 -3.76 -13.34 3.24
C PRO A 38 -4.91 -12.52 2.63
N ALA A 39 -4.64 -11.89 1.50
CA ALA A 39 -5.57 -11.04 0.78
C ALA A 39 -5.50 -11.29 -0.73
N ARG A 40 -6.56 -10.87 -1.43
CA ARG A 40 -6.68 -10.90 -2.89
C ARG A 40 -7.01 -9.51 -3.43
N ALA A 41 -6.47 -9.17 -4.59
CA ALA A 41 -6.67 -7.87 -5.24
C ALA A 41 -7.83 -7.86 -6.26
N GLY A 42 -8.49 -9.01 -6.48
CA GLY A 42 -9.52 -9.17 -7.48
C GLY A 42 -10.46 -10.33 -7.19
N ALA A 43 -11.39 -10.56 -8.12
CA ALA A 43 -12.33 -11.68 -8.06
C ALA A 43 -11.60 -13.03 -8.23
N LEU A 44 -12.07 -14.07 -7.54
CA LEU A 44 -11.54 -15.41 -7.72
C LEU A 44 -12.08 -16.02 -9.02
N ASN A 45 -11.21 -16.73 -9.75
CA ASN A 45 -11.64 -17.55 -10.88
C ASN A 45 -12.23 -18.90 -10.38
N LEU A 46 -12.94 -19.60 -11.26
CA LEU A 46 -13.61 -20.88 -10.95
C LEU A 46 -12.63 -21.96 -10.48
N GLN A 47 -11.44 -22.03 -11.09
CA GLN A 47 -10.43 -23.03 -10.71
C GLN A 47 -9.98 -22.81 -9.26
N THR A 48 -9.69 -21.55 -8.89
CA THR A 48 -9.26 -21.21 -7.54
C THR A 48 -10.37 -21.42 -6.53
N MET A 49 -11.62 -21.07 -6.84
CA MET A 49 -12.76 -21.35 -5.96
C MET A 49 -12.92 -22.85 -5.72
N TRP A 50 -12.86 -23.66 -6.77
CA TRP A 50 -12.95 -25.12 -6.65
C TRP A 50 -11.83 -25.71 -5.79
N VAL A 51 -10.60 -25.20 -5.91
CA VAL A 51 -9.48 -25.63 -5.06
C VAL A 51 -9.72 -25.27 -3.59
N LEU A 52 -10.16 -24.04 -3.32
CA LEU A 52 -10.45 -23.60 -1.95
C LEU A 52 -11.57 -24.43 -1.31
N GLU A 53 -12.67 -24.66 -2.03
CA GLU A 53 -13.79 -25.50 -1.59
C GLU A 53 -13.34 -26.93 -1.32
N ARG A 54 -12.55 -27.51 -2.23
CA ARG A 54 -12.04 -28.89 -2.09
C ARG A 54 -11.11 -29.05 -0.88
N LEU A 55 -10.40 -27.99 -0.51
CA LEU A 55 -9.49 -27.97 0.63
C LEU A 55 -10.14 -27.44 1.92
N GLU A 56 -11.43 -27.10 1.87
CA GLU A 56 -12.17 -26.49 3.00
C GLU A 56 -11.48 -25.23 3.55
N LEU A 57 -10.87 -24.44 2.66
CA LEU A 57 -10.17 -23.21 2.98
C LEU A 57 -11.04 -21.99 2.71
N ASP A 58 -11.03 -21.04 3.64
CA ASP A 58 -11.68 -19.75 3.46
C ASP A 58 -11.03 -18.92 2.36
N SER A 59 -11.85 -18.17 1.63
CA SER A 59 -11.38 -17.20 0.64
C SER A 59 -10.58 -16.08 1.32
N PRO A 60 -9.40 -15.69 0.78
CA PRO A 60 -8.67 -14.54 1.29
C PRO A 60 -9.48 -13.24 1.23
N LEU A 61 -9.15 -12.32 2.14
CA LEU A 61 -9.78 -11.01 2.22
C LEU A 61 -9.68 -10.27 0.87
N LEU A 62 -10.79 -9.75 0.35
CA LEU A 62 -10.73 -8.84 -0.79
C LEU A 62 -10.17 -7.49 -0.35
N LEU A 63 -8.96 -7.17 -0.79
CA LEU A 63 -8.38 -5.85 -0.63
C LEU A 63 -8.68 -5.04 -1.89
N SER A 64 -9.73 -4.22 -1.83
CA SER A 64 -10.21 -3.43 -2.96
C SER A 64 -9.32 -2.22 -3.28
N ASP A 65 -8.48 -1.79 -2.33
CA ASP A 65 -7.64 -0.62 -2.49
C ASP A 65 -6.33 -0.76 -1.72
N ALA A 66 -5.22 -0.56 -2.41
CA ALA A 66 -3.88 -0.40 -1.85
C ALA A 66 -3.27 0.94 -2.30
N SER A 67 -4.11 1.90 -2.69
CA SER A 67 -3.69 3.21 -3.16
C SER A 67 -2.78 3.86 -2.12
N PRO A 68 -1.67 4.46 -2.58
CA PRO A 68 -0.76 5.10 -1.67
C PRO A 68 -1.49 6.21 -0.94
N ARG A 69 -1.27 6.29 0.37
CA ARG A 69 -1.78 7.40 1.18
C ARG A 69 -1.16 8.68 0.67
N PHE A 70 -1.89 9.80 0.78
CA PHE A 70 -1.43 11.13 0.35
C PHE A 70 0.00 11.44 0.82
N GLU A 71 0.33 11.06 2.05
CA GLU A 71 1.67 11.21 2.64
C GLU A 71 2.79 10.52 1.84
N ILE A 72 2.53 9.39 1.19
CA ILE A 72 3.54 8.60 0.46
C ILE A 72 3.77 9.16 -0.95
N VAL A 73 2.74 9.76 -1.58
CA VAL A 73 2.82 10.32 -2.93
C VAL A 73 3.13 11.81 -2.97
N THR A 74 3.18 12.46 -1.82
CA THR A 74 3.45 13.90 -1.74
C THR A 74 4.90 14.15 -1.39
N ARG A 75 5.45 15.23 -1.94
CA ARG A 75 6.67 15.84 -1.42
C ARG A 75 6.29 17.06 -0.62
N ARG A 76 6.85 17.17 0.58
CA ARG A 76 6.81 18.42 1.31
C ARG A 76 7.64 19.44 0.53
N MET A 77 7.00 20.53 0.13
CA MET A 77 7.70 21.67 -0.45
C MET A 77 8.02 22.65 0.67
N ASP A 78 9.19 23.27 0.60
CA ASP A 78 9.48 24.45 1.42
C ASP A 78 8.54 25.57 0.98
N THR A 79 8.01 26.31 1.96
CA THR A 79 7.04 27.40 1.73
C THR A 79 7.46 28.64 2.48
N ALA A 80 7.06 29.81 1.99
CA ALA A 80 7.20 31.08 2.70
C ALA A 80 5.82 31.63 3.08
N ASN A 81 5.76 32.42 4.14
CA ASN A 81 4.54 33.15 4.51
C ASN A 81 4.47 34.46 3.72
N PRO A 82 3.28 35.04 3.47
CA PRO A 82 3.17 36.37 2.86
C PRO A 82 3.97 37.47 3.57
N GLU A 83 4.15 37.37 4.89
CA GLU A 83 4.92 38.34 5.69
C GLU A 83 6.42 37.99 5.77
N SER A 84 6.85 36.88 5.18
CA SER A 84 8.27 36.49 5.15
C SER A 84 9.07 37.42 4.24
N PRO A 85 10.31 37.79 4.61
CA PRO A 85 11.20 38.55 3.74
C PRO A 85 11.38 37.89 2.37
N LEU A 86 11.44 38.71 1.31
CA LEU A 86 11.58 38.25 -0.08
C LEU A 86 12.78 37.29 -0.28
N ARG A 87 13.86 37.47 0.47
CA ARG A 87 15.05 36.60 0.43
C ARG A 87 14.73 35.14 0.77
N ASP A 88 13.75 34.90 1.64
CA ASP A 88 13.40 33.55 2.10
C ASP A 88 12.64 32.83 0.98
N ALA A 89 11.71 33.52 0.31
CA ALA A 89 11.08 33.05 -0.92
C ALA A 89 12.10 32.82 -2.05
N TRP A 90 13.06 33.73 -2.23
CA TRP A 90 14.13 33.58 -3.23
C TRP A 90 15.02 32.35 -2.97
N THR A 91 15.33 32.08 -1.70
CA THR A 91 16.11 30.91 -1.29
C THR A 91 15.38 29.61 -1.61
N ILE A 92 14.07 29.57 -1.40
CA ILE A 92 13.22 28.43 -1.77
C ILE A 92 13.23 28.27 -3.30
N ALA A 93 12.92 29.33 -4.05
CA ALA A 93 12.86 29.30 -5.51
C ALA A 93 14.17 28.78 -6.14
N ASN A 94 15.33 29.21 -5.63
CA ASN A 94 16.63 28.72 -6.12
C ASN A 94 16.84 27.22 -5.94
N ARG A 95 16.22 26.61 -4.92
CA ARG A 95 16.38 25.18 -4.59
C ARG A 95 15.33 24.28 -5.26
N THR A 96 14.19 24.85 -5.64
CA THR A 96 13.02 24.12 -6.17
C THR A 96 12.83 24.30 -7.69
N GLY A 97 13.80 24.88 -8.40
CA GLY A 97 13.72 25.09 -9.85
C GLY A 97 12.90 26.32 -10.25
N GLY A 98 12.91 27.36 -9.42
CA GLY A 98 12.32 28.67 -9.69
C GLY A 98 10.97 28.94 -9.03
N VAL A 99 10.47 28.03 -8.18
CA VAL A 99 9.11 28.11 -7.60
C VAL A 99 9.15 28.25 -6.09
N ALA A 100 8.63 29.35 -5.55
CA ALA A 100 8.45 29.53 -4.10
C ALA A 100 6.95 29.56 -3.75
N PRO A 101 6.38 28.48 -3.21
CA PRO A 101 4.98 28.47 -2.78
C PRO A 101 4.80 29.40 -1.57
N ILE A 102 3.80 30.28 -1.65
CA ILE A 102 3.41 31.17 -0.55
C ILE A 102 2.14 30.61 0.11
N VAL A 103 2.22 30.26 1.39
CA VAL A 103 1.10 29.67 2.15
C VAL A 103 0.84 30.53 3.39
N ARG A 104 -0.44 30.85 3.64
CA ARG A 104 -0.88 31.69 4.77
C ARG A 104 -1.03 30.89 6.04
#